data_AF-M7SVH8-F1
#
_entry.id   AF-M7SVH8-F1
#
_cell.length_a   1.000
_cell.length_b   1.000
_cell.length_c   1.000
_cell.angle_alpha   90.00
_cell.angle_beta   90.00
_cell.angle_gamma   90.00
#
_symmetry.space_group_name_H-M   'P 1'
#
loop_
_entity.id
_entity.type
_entity.pdbx_description
1 polymer ?
#
loop_
_entity_poly.entity_id
_entity_poly.type
_entity_poly.pdbx_seq_one_letter_code
_entity_poly.pdbx_strand_id
1 'polypeptide(L)'
;MQFLMSEAPDADLITALSKSPMATMSILTNLDVLVRDFTRCYYQLPPNPSDPSAFHILTQSQNRQINTALLAISDVLKERAANATLESEQASWHACQILALSVKLSLCRPDDLLLGGIVESRVFASLVTATHLTLGSYFSIKRATQGPMRPIARDDGMIAVADELTTALSSISGLRPELAVREAPWITAASYRVLLNVWRTLRTVVASTREKLEKSYAEEGLLSSCSLGPNWVVFNLIMEAVLQHDRHPDTPRKQARLWVVDRRNLVALLDDSETTLMDLIVRVCKSRNVWTIGPSMATIVEEIIATNSSSHS
;
A
#
# COMPACT_ATOMS: atom_id res chain seq x y z
N MET A 1 -20.27 -11.86 -10.58
CA MET A 1 -19.79 -11.46 -9.23
C MET A 1 -20.21 -12.50 -8.19
N GLN A 2 -21.50 -12.78 -8.00
CA GLN A 2 -21.95 -13.81 -7.05
C GLN A 2 -21.33 -15.20 -7.30
N PHE A 3 -21.23 -15.65 -8.55
CA PHE A 3 -20.56 -16.91 -8.94
C PHE A 3 -19.03 -16.93 -8.77
N LEU A 4 -18.38 -15.77 -8.56
CA LEU A 4 -16.95 -15.72 -8.19
C LEU A 4 -16.76 -15.77 -6.68
N MET A 5 -17.78 -15.30 -5.95
CA MET A 5 -17.82 -15.30 -4.50
C MET A 5 -18.40 -16.60 -3.93
N SER A 6 -18.89 -17.52 -4.77
CA SER A 6 -19.05 -18.91 -4.36
C SER A 6 -17.66 -19.49 -4.15
N GLU A 7 -17.40 -20.10 -2.98
CA GLU A 7 -16.08 -20.65 -2.60
C GLU A 7 -15.51 -21.67 -3.61
N ALA A 8 -16.30 -22.07 -4.62
CA ALA A 8 -15.88 -22.68 -5.86
C ALA A 8 -16.25 -21.76 -7.05
N PRO A 9 -15.31 -20.99 -7.62
CA PRO A 9 -15.56 -20.19 -8.81
C PRO A 9 -15.73 -21.09 -10.05
N ASP A 10 -16.73 -20.78 -10.87
CA ASP A 10 -17.02 -21.53 -12.10
C ASP A 10 -15.87 -21.44 -13.13
N ALA A 11 -15.46 -22.58 -13.69
CA ALA A 11 -14.34 -22.67 -14.63
C ALA A 11 -14.61 -21.94 -15.94
N ASP A 12 -15.87 -21.91 -16.40
CA ASP A 12 -16.27 -21.18 -17.60
C ASP A 12 -16.16 -19.67 -17.39
N LEU A 13 -16.49 -19.21 -16.18
CA LEU A 13 -16.36 -17.81 -15.79
C LEU A 13 -14.89 -17.38 -15.69
N ILE A 14 -14.02 -18.20 -15.09
CA ILE A 14 -12.57 -17.95 -15.05
C ILE A 14 -12.00 -17.89 -16.47
N THR A 15 -12.41 -18.82 -17.34
CA THR A 15 -12.01 -18.85 -18.75
C THR A 15 -12.46 -17.60 -19.48
N ALA A 16 -13.69 -17.13 -19.25
CA ALA A 16 -14.21 -15.89 -19.84
C ALA A 16 -13.42 -14.67 -19.38
N LEU A 17 -13.05 -14.59 -18.10
CA LEU A 17 -12.22 -13.49 -17.58
C LEU A 17 -10.84 -13.47 -18.20
N SER A 18 -10.22 -14.64 -18.36
CA SER A 18 -8.90 -14.77 -18.98
C SER A 18 -8.87 -14.26 -20.44
N LYS A 19 -10.01 -14.23 -21.13
CA LYS A 19 -10.12 -13.78 -22.52
C LYS A 19 -10.31 -12.26 -22.66
N SER A 20 -10.68 -11.56 -21.59
CA SER A 20 -11.04 -10.14 -21.67
C SER A 20 -10.53 -9.34 -20.46
N PRO A 21 -9.53 -8.46 -20.65
CA PRO A 21 -9.08 -7.56 -19.57
C PRO A 21 -10.20 -6.59 -19.17
N MET A 22 -11.07 -6.18 -20.10
CA MET A 22 -12.20 -5.29 -19.81
C MET A 22 -13.23 -5.93 -18.86
N ALA A 23 -13.58 -7.19 -19.09
CA ALA A 23 -14.47 -7.92 -18.18
C ALA A 23 -13.84 -8.05 -16.79
N THR A 24 -12.54 -8.37 -16.75
CA THR A 24 -11.78 -8.47 -15.50
C THR A 24 -11.73 -7.14 -14.73
N MET A 25 -11.43 -6.02 -15.42
CA MET A 25 -11.46 -4.68 -14.83
C MET A 25 -12.84 -4.34 -14.26
N SER A 26 -13.91 -4.71 -14.96
CA SER A 26 -15.29 -4.44 -14.51
C SER A 26 -15.60 -5.18 -13.21
N ILE A 27 -15.16 -6.43 -13.09
CA ILE A 27 -15.33 -7.20 -11.85
C ILE A 27 -14.48 -6.63 -10.71
N LEU A 28 -13.22 -6.29 -10.98
CA LEU A 28 -12.34 -5.69 -9.98
C LEU A 28 -12.86 -4.34 -9.48
N THR A 29 -13.41 -3.52 -10.36
CA THR A 29 -14.03 -2.24 -10.00
C THR A 29 -15.25 -2.45 -9.12
N ASN A 30 -16.10 -3.44 -9.44
CA ASN A 30 -17.24 -3.78 -8.59
C ASN A 30 -16.80 -4.30 -7.21
N LEU A 31 -15.72 -5.07 -7.14
CA LEU A 31 -15.13 -5.52 -5.86
C LEU A 31 -14.59 -4.34 -5.05
N ASP A 32 -13.90 -3.39 -5.69
CA ASP A 32 -13.41 -2.17 -5.04
C ASP A 32 -14.56 -1.38 -4.42
N VAL A 33 -15.60 -1.08 -5.21
CA VAL A 33 -16.79 -0.37 -4.73
C VAL A 33 -17.45 -1.12 -3.57
N LEU A 34 -17.62 -2.43 -3.69
CA LEU A 34 -18.20 -3.27 -2.64
C LEU A 34 -17.42 -3.17 -1.33
N VAL A 35 -16.09 -3.33 -1.38
CA VAL A 35 -15.21 -3.24 -0.20
C VAL A 35 -15.29 -1.86 0.42
N ARG A 36 -15.28 -0.81 -0.40
CA ARG A 36 -15.36 0.58 0.07
C ARG A 36 -16.71 0.89 0.71
N ASP A 37 -17.81 0.41 0.15
CA ASP A 37 -19.16 0.60 0.69
C ASP A 37 -19.32 -0.12 2.03
N PHE A 38 -18.85 -1.37 2.13
CA PHE A 38 -18.84 -2.08 3.41
C PHE A 38 -17.99 -1.39 4.46
N THR A 39 -16.78 -0.94 4.09
CA THR A 39 -15.90 -0.15 4.96
C THR A 39 -16.64 1.08 5.47
N ARG A 40 -17.24 1.86 4.56
CA ARG A 40 -17.99 3.07 4.91
C ARG A 40 -19.15 2.78 5.86
N CYS A 41 -19.96 1.77 5.56
CA CYS A 41 -21.08 1.38 6.40
C CYS A 41 -20.61 0.96 7.80
N TYR A 42 -19.54 0.17 7.90
CA TYR A 42 -19.01 -0.29 9.18
C TYR A 42 -18.52 0.87 10.07
N TYR A 43 -17.73 1.79 9.51
CA TYR A 43 -17.17 2.91 10.27
C TYR A 43 -18.16 4.05 10.55
N GLN A 44 -19.33 4.05 9.89
CA GLN A 44 -20.42 4.98 10.19
C GLN A 44 -21.40 4.46 11.26
N LEU A 45 -21.34 3.18 11.61
CA LEU A 45 -22.14 2.60 12.69
C LEU A 45 -21.49 2.88 14.06
N PRO A 46 -22.28 3.08 15.14
CA PRO A 46 -21.73 3.15 16.48
C PRO A 46 -21.00 1.83 16.82
N PRO A 47 -19.83 1.89 17.48
CA PRO A 47 -19.05 0.70 17.78
C PRO A 47 -19.88 -0.27 18.62
N ASN A 48 -20.03 -1.51 18.14
CA ASN A 48 -20.69 -2.56 18.91
C ASN A 48 -19.75 -2.94 20.08
N PRO A 49 -20.16 -2.82 21.35
CA PRO A 49 -19.31 -3.15 22.50
C PRO A 49 -18.85 -4.62 22.52
N SER A 50 -19.52 -5.49 21.76
CA SER A 50 -19.23 -6.92 21.68
C SER A 50 -18.26 -7.31 20.56
N ASP A 51 -17.86 -6.38 19.68
CA ASP A 51 -16.91 -6.64 18.59
C ASP A 51 -15.54 -6.04 18.94
N PRO A 52 -14.57 -6.86 19.39
CA PRO A 52 -13.30 -6.37 19.92
C PRO A 52 -12.34 -5.85 18.83
N SER A 53 -12.67 -6.02 17.55
CA SER A 53 -11.77 -5.71 16.43
C SER A 53 -12.40 -4.68 15.51
N ALA A 54 -11.83 -3.48 15.48
CA ALA A 54 -12.15 -2.45 14.49
C ALA A 54 -11.79 -2.86 13.04
N PHE A 55 -11.18 -4.02 12.83
CA PHE A 55 -10.67 -4.48 11.54
C PHE A 55 -11.57 -5.49 10.82
N HIS A 56 -12.68 -5.92 11.43
CA HIS A 56 -13.65 -6.79 10.77
C HIS A 56 -14.69 -5.96 10.00
N ILE A 57 -14.26 -5.34 8.90
CA ILE A 57 -15.12 -4.59 7.96
C ILE A 57 -16.24 -5.49 7.39
N LEU A 58 -15.95 -6.79 7.26
CA LEU A 58 -16.81 -7.82 6.70
C LEU A 58 -16.87 -9.00 7.66
N THR A 59 -17.96 -9.79 7.58
CA THR A 59 -17.99 -11.07 8.29
C THR A 59 -16.84 -11.96 7.80
N GLN A 60 -16.38 -12.89 8.64
CA GLN A 60 -15.32 -13.83 8.25
C GLN A 60 -15.67 -14.60 6.96
N SER A 61 -16.96 -14.93 6.76
CA SER A 61 -17.44 -15.58 5.54
C SER A 61 -17.36 -14.66 4.32
N GLN A 62 -17.77 -13.39 4.42
CA GLN A 62 -17.68 -12.43 3.32
C GLN A 62 -16.22 -12.14 2.94
N ASN A 63 -15.35 -11.94 3.93
CA ASN A 63 -13.91 -11.77 3.72
C ASN A 63 -13.30 -12.98 3.00
N ARG A 64 -13.66 -14.20 3.43
CA ARG A 64 -13.20 -15.43 2.78
C ARG A 64 -13.66 -15.49 1.32
N GLN A 65 -14.93 -15.21 1.04
CA GLN A 65 -15.49 -15.25 -0.31
C GLN A 65 -14.82 -14.24 -1.26
N ILE A 66 -14.63 -13.00 -0.80
CA ILE A 66 -13.94 -11.97 -1.59
C ILE A 66 -12.47 -12.35 -1.81
N ASN A 67 -11.79 -12.84 -0.77
CA ASN A 67 -10.40 -13.27 -0.90
C ASN A 67 -10.25 -14.44 -1.88
N THR A 68 -11.12 -15.45 -1.82
CA THR A 68 -11.15 -16.55 -2.78
C THR A 68 -11.35 -16.05 -4.22
N ALA A 69 -12.28 -15.11 -4.43
CA ALA A 69 -12.48 -14.49 -5.74
C ALA A 69 -11.23 -13.76 -6.23
N LEU A 70 -10.58 -12.99 -5.34
CA LEU A 70 -9.35 -12.26 -5.66
C LEU A 70 -8.16 -13.18 -5.94
N LEU A 71 -8.06 -14.32 -5.26
CA LEU A 71 -7.03 -15.33 -5.54
C LEU A 71 -7.23 -15.92 -6.94
N ALA A 72 -8.45 -16.36 -7.27
CA ALA A 72 -8.76 -16.89 -8.59
C ALA A 72 -8.49 -15.88 -9.72
N ILE A 73 -8.86 -14.61 -9.51
CA ILE A 73 -8.54 -13.54 -10.48
C ILE A 73 -7.03 -13.30 -10.54
N SER A 74 -6.33 -13.29 -9.40
CA SER A 74 -4.87 -13.07 -9.36
C SER A 74 -4.10 -14.12 -10.17
N ASP A 75 -4.54 -15.38 -10.15
CA ASP A 75 -3.91 -16.46 -10.92
C ASP A 75 -4.09 -16.24 -12.42
N VAL A 76 -5.29 -15.85 -12.86
CA VAL A 76 -5.54 -15.45 -14.25
C VAL A 76 -4.66 -14.27 -14.65
N LEU A 77 -4.52 -13.27 -13.78
CA LEU A 77 -3.72 -12.08 -14.06
C LEU A 77 -2.23 -12.40 -14.20
N LYS A 78 -1.68 -13.29 -13.35
CA LYS A 78 -0.30 -13.75 -13.44
C LYS A 78 -0.04 -14.47 -14.76
N GLU A 79 -0.93 -15.40 -15.14
CA GLU A 79 -0.82 -16.13 -16.40
C GLU A 79 -0.88 -15.19 -17.61
N ARG A 80 -1.84 -14.26 -17.63
CA ARG A 80 -2.03 -13.33 -18.75
C ARG A 80 -0.95 -12.28 -18.85
N ALA A 81 -0.45 -11.77 -17.72
CA ALA A 81 0.68 -10.84 -17.72
C ALA A 81 1.96 -11.49 -18.27
N ALA A 82 2.19 -12.78 -17.98
CA ALA A 82 3.34 -13.52 -18.51
C ALA A 82 3.24 -13.81 -20.02
N ASN A 83 2.02 -14.03 -20.52
CA ASN A 83 1.77 -14.44 -21.91
C ASN A 83 1.45 -13.28 -22.88
N ALA A 84 1.20 -12.07 -22.37
CA ALA A 84 0.86 -10.91 -23.19
C ALA A 84 2.06 -10.45 -24.04
N THR A 85 1.91 -10.46 -25.36
CA THR A 85 2.97 -10.08 -26.31
C THR A 85 2.83 -8.64 -26.78
N LEU A 86 1.59 -8.14 -26.88
CA LEU A 86 1.29 -6.77 -27.33
C LEU A 86 1.38 -5.79 -26.16
N GLU A 87 2.04 -4.64 -26.36
CA GLU A 87 2.19 -3.60 -25.32
C GLU A 87 0.84 -3.10 -24.77
N SER A 88 -0.17 -2.96 -25.63
CA SER A 88 -1.52 -2.55 -25.22
C SER A 88 -2.20 -3.58 -24.32
N GLU A 89 -1.95 -4.85 -24.58
CA GLU A 89 -2.47 -5.96 -23.80
C GLU A 89 -1.74 -6.05 -22.45
N GLN A 90 -0.40 -5.91 -22.47
CA GLN A 90 0.43 -5.83 -21.26
C GLN A 90 -0.03 -4.71 -20.33
N ALA A 91 -0.25 -3.50 -20.85
CA ALA A 91 -0.73 -2.37 -20.05
C ALA A 91 -2.12 -2.63 -19.45
N SER A 92 -3.01 -3.29 -20.19
CA SER A 92 -4.37 -3.62 -19.72
C SER A 92 -4.37 -4.67 -18.61
N TRP A 93 -3.55 -5.73 -18.74
CA TRP A 93 -3.42 -6.74 -17.70
C TRP A 93 -2.68 -6.22 -16.48
N HIS A 94 -1.69 -5.35 -16.67
CA HIS A 94 -1.02 -4.66 -15.58
C HIS A 94 -1.99 -3.75 -14.81
N ALA A 95 -2.85 -3.00 -15.50
CA ALA A 95 -3.92 -2.22 -14.89
C ALA A 95 -4.84 -3.08 -14.01
N CYS A 96 -5.27 -4.26 -14.49
CA CYS A 96 -6.02 -5.22 -13.68
C CYS A 96 -5.23 -5.68 -12.45
N GLN A 97 -3.92 -5.94 -12.59
CA GLN A 97 -3.06 -6.36 -11.48
C GLN A 97 -3.00 -5.30 -10.37
N ILE A 98 -2.81 -4.03 -10.74
CA ILE A 98 -2.81 -2.92 -9.78
C ILE A 98 -4.16 -2.80 -9.06
N LEU A 99 -5.28 -2.92 -9.80
CA LEU A 99 -6.61 -2.89 -9.19
C LEU A 99 -6.82 -4.05 -8.22
N ALA A 100 -6.45 -5.27 -8.60
CA ALA A 100 -6.57 -6.44 -7.72
C ALA A 100 -5.75 -6.28 -6.43
N LEU A 101 -4.52 -5.77 -6.53
CA LEU A 101 -3.67 -5.49 -5.38
C LEU A 101 -4.24 -4.37 -4.51
N SER A 102 -4.78 -3.31 -5.11
CA SER A 102 -5.46 -2.22 -4.41
C SER A 102 -6.65 -2.72 -3.59
N VAL A 103 -7.48 -3.59 -4.16
CA VAL A 103 -8.64 -4.18 -3.46
C VAL A 103 -8.18 -5.08 -2.31
N LYS A 104 -7.17 -5.94 -2.54
CA LYS A 104 -6.59 -6.80 -1.48
C LYS A 104 -6.07 -5.96 -0.31
N LEU A 105 -5.28 -4.92 -0.61
CA LEU A 105 -4.76 -4.01 0.42
C LEU A 105 -5.89 -3.30 1.17
N SER A 106 -6.95 -2.88 0.47
CA SER A 106 -8.09 -2.19 1.08
C SER A 106 -8.92 -3.09 2.01
N LEU A 107 -8.97 -4.40 1.75
CA LEU A 107 -9.58 -5.38 2.66
C LEU A 107 -8.82 -5.51 3.98
N CYS A 108 -7.49 -5.49 3.92
CA CYS A 108 -6.64 -5.63 5.09
C CYS A 108 -6.47 -4.32 5.86
N ARG A 109 -6.41 -3.19 5.13
CA ARG A 109 -6.17 -1.86 5.69
C ARG A 109 -7.04 -0.82 4.97
N PRO A 110 -8.11 -0.33 5.61
CA PRO A 110 -8.97 0.68 5.00
C PRO A 110 -8.24 2.02 4.81
N ASP A 111 -8.68 2.79 3.81
CA ASP A 111 -8.16 4.13 3.53
C ASP A 111 -8.53 5.11 4.65
N ASP A 112 -7.58 5.94 5.09
CA ASP A 112 -7.77 6.97 6.13
C ASP A 112 -8.87 7.98 5.74
N LEU A 113 -9.09 8.22 4.44
CA LEU A 113 -10.19 9.05 3.98
C LEU A 113 -11.55 8.45 4.37
N LEU A 114 -11.70 7.12 4.22
CA LEU A 114 -12.92 6.40 4.58
C LEU A 114 -13.10 6.36 6.10
N LEU A 115 -12.01 6.14 6.85
CA LEU A 115 -12.01 6.17 8.31
C LEU A 115 -12.37 7.56 8.88
N GLY A 116 -11.85 8.62 8.25
CA GLY A 116 -12.12 10.01 8.62
C GLY A 116 -13.50 10.51 8.18
N GLY A 117 -14.28 9.70 7.47
CA GLY A 117 -15.56 10.11 6.89
C GLY A 117 -15.44 11.20 5.82
N ILE A 118 -14.25 11.36 5.24
CA ILE A 118 -13.99 12.35 4.19
C ILE A 118 -14.58 11.83 2.89
N VAL A 119 -15.57 12.54 2.37
CA VAL A 119 -16.22 12.17 1.11
C VAL A 119 -15.33 12.58 -0.06
N GLU A 120 -14.97 11.60 -0.89
CA GLU A 120 -14.25 11.83 -2.13
C GLU A 120 -15.16 12.54 -3.15
N SER A 121 -14.99 13.85 -3.29
CA SER A 121 -15.70 14.65 -4.30
C SER A 121 -14.89 14.84 -5.58
N ARG A 122 -13.55 14.85 -5.47
CA ARG A 122 -12.62 15.01 -6.59
C ARG A 122 -11.39 14.15 -6.34
N VAL A 123 -10.95 13.41 -7.36
CA VAL A 123 -9.78 12.51 -7.28
C VAL A 123 -8.54 13.26 -6.79
N PHE A 124 -8.22 14.41 -7.39
CA PHE A 124 -7.07 15.22 -6.98
C PHE A 124 -7.14 15.63 -5.51
N ALA A 125 -8.25 16.25 -5.08
CA ALA A 125 -8.43 16.69 -3.71
C ALA A 125 -8.32 15.52 -2.72
N SER A 126 -8.88 14.35 -3.07
CA SER A 126 -8.75 13.15 -2.23
C SER A 126 -7.31 12.68 -2.12
N LEU A 127 -6.55 12.66 -3.22
CA LEU A 127 -5.16 12.21 -3.20
C LEU A 127 -4.29 13.17 -2.39
N VAL A 128 -4.42 14.48 -2.60
CA VAL A 128 -3.72 15.51 -1.81
C VAL A 128 -4.04 15.36 -0.33
N THR A 129 -5.32 15.20 0.01
CA THR A 129 -5.74 15.02 1.40
C THR A 129 -5.14 13.74 1.99
N ALA A 130 -5.17 12.62 1.26
CA ALA A 130 -4.56 11.37 1.70
C ALA A 130 -3.04 11.51 1.91
N THR A 131 -2.34 12.26 1.04
CA THR A 131 -0.92 12.55 1.20
C THR A 131 -0.65 13.33 2.48
N HIS A 132 -1.40 14.39 2.75
CA HIS A 132 -1.26 15.15 4.00
C HIS A 132 -1.66 14.36 5.25
N LEU A 133 -2.65 13.47 5.15
CA LEU A 133 -2.98 12.54 6.25
C LEU A 133 -1.87 11.52 6.50
N THR A 134 -1.16 11.10 5.45
CA THR A 134 0.02 10.23 5.58
C THR A 134 1.18 10.96 6.26
N LEU A 135 1.28 12.28 6.11
CA LEU A 135 2.26 13.14 6.78
C LEU A 135 1.93 13.47 8.23
N GLY A 136 0.69 13.88 8.47
CA GLY A 136 0.21 14.27 9.79
C GLY A 136 0.17 13.07 10.73
N SER A 137 0.57 13.27 11.99
CA SER A 137 0.29 12.30 13.04
C SER A 137 -1.22 12.16 13.21
N TYR A 138 -1.85 11.17 12.56
CA TYR A 138 -3.18 10.62 12.86
C TYR A 138 -4.25 11.62 13.36
N PHE A 139 -4.36 12.79 12.73
CA PHE A 139 -5.38 13.77 13.10
C PHE A 139 -6.69 13.47 12.38
N SER A 140 -7.43 12.53 12.94
CA SER A 140 -8.85 12.75 13.17
C SER A 140 -9.24 12.10 14.47
N ILE A 141 -8.97 12.87 15.53
CA ILE A 141 -9.87 13.04 16.66
C ILE A 141 -11.28 12.71 16.18
N LYS A 142 -11.80 11.53 16.56
CA LYS A 142 -13.25 11.37 16.71
C LYS A 142 -13.64 12.57 17.55
N ARG A 143 -14.43 13.51 17.01
CA ARG A 143 -14.87 14.75 17.70
C ARG A 143 -15.67 14.50 19.00
N ALA A 144 -15.63 13.29 19.56
CA ALA A 144 -16.40 12.85 20.72
C ALA A 144 -15.59 12.00 21.74
N THR A 145 -14.28 11.78 21.59
CA THR A 145 -13.54 11.01 22.62
C THR A 145 -12.24 11.69 23.02
N GLN A 146 -12.28 12.38 24.17
CA GLN A 146 -11.12 12.89 24.92
C GLN A 146 -10.36 11.73 25.62
N GLY A 147 -10.05 10.67 24.89
CA GLY A 147 -9.21 9.58 25.38
C GLY A 147 -7.82 9.67 24.77
N PRO A 148 -6.74 9.32 25.50
CA PRO A 148 -5.46 9.07 24.86
C PRO A 148 -5.68 7.99 23.80
N MET A 149 -5.32 8.27 22.54
CA MET A 149 -5.31 7.25 21.48
C MET A 149 -4.43 6.10 21.98
N ARG A 150 -5.04 4.95 22.25
CA ARG A 150 -4.28 3.71 22.20
C ARG A 150 -3.73 3.64 20.76
N PRO A 151 -2.42 3.43 20.55
CA PRO A 151 -1.90 3.16 19.22
C PRO A 151 -2.69 1.98 18.70
N ILE A 152 -3.54 2.25 17.71
CA ILE A 152 -4.49 1.30 17.14
C ILE A 152 -3.68 0.06 16.73
N ALA A 153 -3.87 -1.03 17.48
CA ALA A 153 -3.24 -2.36 17.34
C ALA A 153 -2.01 -2.39 16.40
N ARG A 154 -0.85 -2.06 16.98
CA ARG A 154 0.34 -1.58 16.25
C ARG A 154 1.05 -2.62 15.36
N ASP A 155 0.86 -3.92 15.59
CA ASP A 155 1.73 -4.97 14.98
C ASP A 155 0.98 -6.15 14.30
N ASP A 156 -0.27 -6.49 14.67
CA ASP A 156 -0.82 -7.84 14.42
C ASP A 156 -1.18 -8.17 12.96
N GLY A 157 -1.29 -7.16 12.08
CA GLY A 157 -1.63 -7.36 10.67
C GLY A 157 -0.51 -7.03 9.69
N MET A 158 0.57 -6.37 10.11
CA MET A 158 1.55 -5.79 9.18
C MET A 158 2.30 -6.83 8.36
N ILE A 159 2.67 -7.95 9.01
CA ILE A 159 3.34 -9.05 8.34
C ILE A 159 2.42 -9.74 7.31
N ALA A 160 1.11 -9.76 7.60
CA ALA A 160 0.12 -10.40 6.74
C ALA A 160 -0.17 -9.61 5.46
N VAL A 161 0.21 -8.33 5.40
CA VAL A 161 0.10 -7.47 4.19
C VAL A 161 1.45 -7.14 3.57
N ALA A 162 2.56 -7.59 4.15
CA ALA A 162 3.90 -7.25 3.69
C ALA A 162 4.17 -7.82 2.28
N ASP A 163 3.70 -9.04 2.00
CA ASP A 163 3.81 -9.67 0.69
C ASP A 163 3.02 -8.89 -0.37
N GLU A 164 1.79 -8.48 -0.06
CA GLU A 164 0.96 -7.69 -0.97
C GLU A 164 1.54 -6.30 -1.21
N LEU A 165 2.07 -5.64 -0.17
CA LEU A 165 2.70 -4.32 -0.28
C LEU A 165 3.97 -4.37 -1.14
N THR A 166 4.83 -5.37 -0.92
CA THR A 166 6.05 -5.54 -1.72
C THR A 166 5.74 -5.94 -3.15
N THR A 167 4.82 -6.88 -3.36
CA THR A 167 4.33 -7.26 -4.70
C THR A 167 3.76 -6.06 -5.45
N ALA A 168 2.97 -5.21 -4.78
CA ALA A 168 2.41 -4.03 -5.41
C ALA A 168 3.45 -2.96 -5.70
N LEU A 169 4.41 -2.75 -4.78
CA LEU A 169 5.52 -1.84 -5.00
C LEU A 169 6.36 -2.27 -6.21
N SER A 170 6.72 -3.55 -6.30
CA SER A 170 7.49 -4.10 -7.42
C SER A 170 6.70 -4.06 -8.74
N SER A 171 5.39 -4.31 -8.70
CA SER A 171 4.52 -4.18 -9.87
C SER A 171 4.48 -2.73 -10.38
N ILE A 172 4.27 -1.76 -9.50
CA ILE A 172 4.17 -0.33 -9.85
C ILE A 172 5.51 0.24 -10.32
N SER A 173 6.60 -0.11 -9.64
CA SER A 173 7.94 0.46 -9.84
C SER A 173 8.74 -0.26 -10.93
N GLY A 174 8.45 -1.54 -11.15
CA GLY A 174 9.04 -2.36 -12.21
C GLY A 174 8.43 -2.13 -13.59
N LEU A 175 7.34 -1.37 -13.68
CA LEU A 175 6.69 -1.07 -14.95
C LEU A 175 7.61 -0.24 -15.86
N ARG A 176 7.75 -0.69 -17.10
CA ARG A 176 8.46 0.03 -18.15
C ARG A 176 7.82 1.41 -18.39
N PRO A 177 8.57 2.52 -18.47
CA PRO A 177 8.01 3.85 -18.70
C PRO A 177 7.12 3.93 -19.96
N GLU A 178 7.44 3.16 -21.00
CA GLU A 178 6.66 3.09 -22.25
C GLU A 178 5.27 2.46 -22.07
N LEU A 179 5.12 1.57 -21.07
CA LEU A 179 3.83 1.00 -20.70
C LEU A 179 3.07 1.93 -19.74
N ALA A 180 3.80 2.62 -18.84
CA ALA A 180 3.21 3.54 -17.86
C ALA A 180 2.41 4.68 -18.53
N VAL A 181 2.88 5.19 -19.67
CA VAL A 181 2.17 6.23 -20.44
C VAL A 181 0.87 5.72 -21.09
N ARG A 182 0.71 4.41 -21.26
CA ARG A 182 -0.50 3.82 -21.84
C ARG A 182 -1.58 3.54 -20.79
N GLU A 183 -1.28 3.75 -19.51
CA GLU A 183 -2.25 3.55 -18.44
C GLU A 183 -3.33 4.63 -18.41
N ALA A 184 -4.50 4.22 -17.93
CA ALA A 184 -5.62 5.09 -17.69
C ALA A 184 -5.42 5.93 -16.39
N PRO A 185 -6.07 7.10 -16.27
CA PRO A 185 -5.82 8.01 -15.15
C PRO A 185 -6.21 7.42 -13.79
N TRP A 186 -7.22 6.56 -13.75
CA TRP A 186 -7.64 5.88 -12.51
C TRP A 186 -6.61 4.87 -12.02
N ILE A 187 -5.81 4.27 -12.92
CA ILE A 187 -4.71 3.37 -12.54
C ILE A 187 -3.60 4.17 -11.88
N THR A 188 -3.25 5.34 -12.43
CA THR A 188 -2.30 6.26 -11.78
C THR A 188 -2.75 6.64 -10.37
N ALA A 189 -4.05 6.94 -10.18
CA ALA A 189 -4.61 7.23 -8.86
C ALA A 189 -4.56 6.01 -7.92
N ALA A 190 -4.91 4.81 -8.40
CA ALA A 190 -4.85 3.57 -7.62
C ALA A 190 -3.41 3.23 -7.22
N SER A 191 -2.45 3.29 -8.15
CA SER A 191 -1.02 3.11 -7.86
C SER A 191 -0.56 4.10 -6.79
N TYR A 192 -0.94 5.37 -6.89
CA TYR A 192 -0.55 6.37 -5.90
C TYR A 192 -1.12 6.06 -4.50
N ARG A 193 -2.38 5.64 -4.39
CA ARG A 193 -2.96 5.20 -3.11
C ARG A 193 -2.21 4.01 -2.50
N VAL A 194 -1.82 3.04 -3.32
CA VAL A 194 -0.99 1.91 -2.88
C VAL A 194 0.37 2.40 -2.37
N LEU A 195 1.01 3.34 -3.07
CA LEU A 195 2.28 3.93 -2.62
C LEU A 195 2.13 4.68 -1.29
N LEU A 196 1.02 5.40 -1.07
CA LEU A 196 0.71 6.01 0.22
C LEU A 196 0.56 4.95 1.32
N ASN A 197 -0.05 3.80 1.02
CA ASN A 197 -0.14 2.69 1.97
C ASN A 197 1.23 2.10 2.31
N VAL A 198 2.12 1.96 1.33
CA VAL A 198 3.53 1.55 1.54
C VAL A 198 4.24 2.57 2.43
N TRP A 199 4.13 3.86 2.10
CA TRP A 199 4.77 4.94 2.85
C TRP A 199 4.28 5.00 4.30
N ARG A 200 2.97 4.94 4.53
CA ARG A 200 2.41 4.89 5.88
C ARG A 200 2.92 3.67 6.66
N THR A 201 2.98 2.51 6.03
CA THR A 201 3.49 1.28 6.66
C THR A 201 4.95 1.42 7.03
N LEU A 202 5.78 1.95 6.12
CA LEU A 202 7.19 2.23 6.37
C LEU A 202 7.35 3.17 7.57
N ARG A 203 6.66 4.32 7.60
CA ARG A 203 6.74 5.28 8.71
C ARG A 203 6.35 4.65 10.05
N THR A 204 5.30 3.82 10.07
CA THR A 204 4.84 3.15 11.29
C THR A 204 5.89 2.17 11.81
N VAL A 205 6.47 1.38 10.90
CA VAL A 205 7.49 0.39 11.20
C VAL A 205 8.80 1.06 11.64
N VAL A 206 9.21 2.15 11.00
CA VAL A 206 10.38 2.97 11.38
C VAL A 206 10.18 3.53 12.78
N ALA A 207 9.03 4.14 13.07
CA ALA A 207 8.73 4.69 14.40
C ALA A 207 8.72 3.60 15.49
N SER A 208 8.12 2.44 15.20
CA SER A 208 8.10 1.30 16.13
C SER A 208 9.50 0.73 16.38
N THR A 209 10.32 0.62 15.32
CA THR A 209 11.70 0.14 15.41
C THR A 209 12.58 1.12 16.20
N ARG A 210 12.41 2.43 15.98
CA ARG A 210 13.14 3.47 16.73
C ARG A 210 12.78 3.46 18.21
N GLU A 211 11.50 3.32 18.55
CA GLU A 211 11.08 3.21 19.95
C GLU A 211 11.67 1.96 20.64
N LYS A 212 11.70 0.81 19.95
CA LYS A 212 12.33 -0.41 20.48
C LYS A 212 13.84 -0.23 20.65
N LEU A 213 14.49 0.46 19.70
CA LEU A 213 15.91 0.77 19.74
C LEU A 213 16.26 1.66 20.94
N GLU A 214 15.44 2.68 21.22
CA GLU A 214 15.59 3.57 22.36
C GLU A 214 15.36 2.85 23.70
N LYS A 215 14.34 1.98 23.78
CA LYS A 215 14.07 1.17 24.99
C LYS A 215 15.18 0.16 25.27
N SER A 216 15.64 -0.56 24.25
CA SER A 216 16.76 -1.51 24.39
C SER A 216 18.07 -0.82 24.72
N TYR A 217 18.19 0.49 24.53
CA TYR A 217 19.35 1.26 24.97
C TYR A 217 19.30 1.59 26.47
N ALA A 218 18.10 1.76 27.03
CA ALA A 218 17.93 1.95 28.47
C ALA A 218 18.21 0.67 29.29
N GLU A 219 18.14 -0.50 28.64
CA GLU A 219 18.38 -1.81 29.22
C GLU A 219 19.67 -2.40 28.61
N GLU A 220 20.82 -2.19 29.23
CA GLU A 220 22.18 -2.55 28.76
C GLU A 220 22.32 -3.96 28.14
N GLY A 221 22.00 -4.13 26.85
CA GLY A 221 22.04 -5.42 26.17
C GLY A 221 22.28 -5.34 24.66
N LEU A 222 22.98 -6.35 24.14
CA LEU A 222 23.21 -6.55 22.70
C LEU A 222 21.88 -6.62 21.92
N LEU A 223 21.73 -5.77 20.91
CA LEU A 223 20.60 -5.81 19.97
C LEU A 223 20.69 -7.06 19.09
N SER A 224 19.75 -7.99 19.26
CA SER A 224 19.56 -9.12 18.34
C SER A 224 18.44 -8.81 17.34
N SER A 225 18.51 -9.33 16.12
CA SER A 225 17.41 -9.25 15.13
C SER A 225 16.07 -9.76 15.70
N CYS A 226 16.10 -10.70 16.65
CA CYS A 226 14.91 -11.21 17.32
C CYS A 226 14.25 -10.19 18.27
N SER A 227 15.03 -9.21 18.77
CA SER A 227 14.53 -8.16 19.68
C SER A 227 13.73 -7.06 18.99
N LEU A 228 13.97 -6.84 17.68
CA LEU A 228 13.26 -5.83 16.89
C LEU A 228 11.86 -6.33 16.44
N GLY A 229 11.66 -7.65 16.41
CA GLY A 229 10.38 -8.29 16.14
C GLY A 229 9.93 -8.23 14.68
N PRO A 230 8.64 -8.50 14.39
CA PRO A 230 8.12 -8.61 13.03
C PRO A 230 8.22 -7.30 12.21
N ASN A 231 8.23 -6.14 12.87
CA ASN A 231 8.38 -4.83 12.22
C ASN A 231 9.69 -4.71 11.46
N TRP A 232 10.77 -5.29 11.98
CA TRP A 232 12.06 -5.29 11.28
C TRP A 232 12.03 -6.09 9.98
N VAL A 233 11.32 -7.22 9.98
CA VAL A 233 11.12 -8.02 8.76
C VAL A 233 10.32 -7.22 7.74
N VAL A 234 9.22 -6.60 8.14
CA VAL A 234 8.39 -5.76 7.26
C VAL A 234 9.21 -4.58 6.71
N PHE A 235 10.03 -3.93 7.55
CA PHE A 235 10.93 -2.87 7.12
C PHE A 235 11.86 -3.33 5.99
N ASN A 236 12.57 -4.43 6.23
CA ASN A 236 13.55 -4.95 5.27
C ASN A 236 12.90 -5.40 3.98
N LEU A 237 11.74 -6.06 4.04
CA LEU A 237 10.98 -6.45 2.85
C LEU A 237 10.58 -5.24 2.00
N ILE A 238 10.04 -4.18 2.62
CA ILE A 238 9.69 -2.94 1.91
C ILE A 238 10.94 -2.30 1.33
N MET A 239 12.00 -2.13 2.12
CA MET A 239 13.22 -1.46 1.68
C MET A 239 13.97 -2.25 0.60
N GLU A 240 13.94 -3.58 0.65
CA GLU A 240 14.48 -4.43 -0.40
C GLU A 240 13.74 -4.18 -1.72
N ALA A 241 12.40 -4.17 -1.70
CA ALA A 241 11.60 -3.86 -2.88
C ALA A 241 11.82 -2.41 -3.38
N VAL A 242 11.99 -1.42 -2.49
CA VAL A 242 12.34 -0.04 -2.88
C VAL A 242 13.70 0.00 -3.58
N LEU A 243 14.71 -0.63 -2.98
CA LEU A 243 16.09 -0.60 -3.46
C LEU A 243 16.29 -1.40 -4.75
N GLN A 244 15.51 -2.46 -4.99
CA GLN A 244 15.51 -3.16 -6.28
C GLN A 244 15.18 -2.24 -7.47
N HIS A 245 14.39 -1.19 -7.22
CA HIS A 245 14.00 -0.20 -8.23
C HIS A 245 14.73 1.14 -8.07
N ASP A 246 15.71 1.21 -7.17
CA ASP A 246 16.59 2.36 -7.05
C ASP A 246 17.72 2.29 -8.09
N ARG A 247 17.95 3.41 -8.79
CA ARG A 247 18.98 3.52 -9.82
C ARG A 247 20.28 4.12 -9.26
N HIS A 248 20.35 4.36 -7.95
CA HIS A 248 21.53 4.95 -7.32
C HIS A 248 22.73 3.98 -7.32
N PRO A 249 23.97 4.45 -7.57
CA PRO A 249 25.16 3.59 -7.53
C PRO A 249 25.44 2.97 -6.14
N ASP A 250 24.93 3.59 -5.07
CA ASP A 250 25.07 3.07 -3.69
C ASP A 250 24.03 1.99 -3.31
N THR A 251 23.06 1.71 -4.18
CA THR A 251 22.04 0.66 -3.97
C THR A 251 22.60 -0.68 -3.51
N PRO A 252 23.64 -1.30 -4.14
CA PRO A 252 24.17 -2.59 -3.70
C PRO A 252 24.74 -2.54 -2.27
N ARG A 253 25.31 -1.40 -1.87
CA ARG A 253 25.82 -1.18 -0.52
C ARG A 253 24.69 -1.02 0.49
N LYS A 254 23.59 -0.34 0.12
CA LYS A 254 22.38 -0.22 0.94
C LYS A 254 21.68 -1.57 1.12
N GLN A 255 21.56 -2.36 0.05
CA GLN A 255 20.99 -3.71 0.08
C GLN A 255 21.78 -4.65 1.01
N ALA A 256 23.12 -4.61 0.93
CA ALA A 256 23.98 -5.40 1.80
C ALA A 256 23.82 -5.06 3.30
N ARG A 257 23.27 -3.88 3.64
CA ARG A 257 23.08 -3.41 5.02
C ARG A 257 21.71 -3.72 5.61
N LEU A 258 20.70 -4.07 4.79
CA LEU A 258 19.33 -4.29 5.26
C LEU A 258 19.25 -5.33 6.39
N TRP A 259 20.02 -6.41 6.29
CA TRP A 259 19.99 -7.49 7.27
C TRP A 259 21.10 -7.40 8.33
N VAL A 260 21.94 -6.36 8.27
CA VAL A 260 23.06 -6.18 9.20
C VAL A 260 22.60 -5.43 10.44
N VAL A 261 22.69 -6.10 11.59
CA VAL A 261 22.29 -5.54 12.89
C VAL A 261 23.48 -4.80 13.52
N ASP A 262 23.85 -3.67 12.94
CA ASP A 262 24.75 -2.69 13.58
C ASP A 262 23.97 -1.40 13.83
N ARG A 263 24.04 -0.87 15.06
CA ARG A 263 23.32 0.31 15.50
C ARG A 263 23.52 1.50 14.56
N ARG A 264 24.76 1.80 14.17
CA ARG A 264 25.05 2.98 13.33
C ARG A 264 24.44 2.82 11.94
N ASN A 265 24.53 1.62 11.39
CA ASN A 265 23.92 1.31 10.09
C ASN A 265 22.39 1.31 10.17
N LEU A 266 21.81 0.81 11.27
CA LEU A 266 20.38 0.79 11.50
C LEU A 266 19.80 2.20 11.57
N VAL A 267 20.39 3.08 12.38
CA VAL A 267 19.92 4.47 12.51
C VAL A 267 20.01 5.19 11.16
N ALA A 268 21.15 5.10 10.48
CA ALA A 268 21.32 5.71 9.16
C ALA A 268 20.32 5.16 8.13
N LEU A 269 20.05 3.84 8.15
CA LEU A 269 19.09 3.22 7.25
C LEU A 269 17.65 3.64 7.55
N LEU A 270 17.28 3.78 8.82
CA LEU A 270 15.96 4.30 9.22
C LEU A 270 15.79 5.76 8.78
N ASP A 271 16.82 6.59 8.94
CA ASP A 271 16.80 8.00 8.56
C ASP A 271 16.72 8.19 7.03
N ASP A 272 17.43 7.37 6.26
CA ASP A 272 17.43 7.41 4.78
C ASP A 272 16.20 6.73 4.14
N SER A 273 15.46 5.90 4.89
CA SER A 273 14.41 5.06 4.32
C SER A 273 13.25 5.87 3.72
N GLU A 274 12.81 6.90 4.43
CA GLU A 274 11.66 7.73 4.03
C GLU A 274 11.99 8.55 2.78
N THR A 275 13.17 9.19 2.74
CA THR A 275 13.61 9.96 1.57
C THR A 275 13.78 9.07 0.34
N THR A 276 14.39 7.89 0.50
CA THR A 276 14.57 6.92 -0.59
C THR A 276 13.22 6.47 -1.17
N LEU A 277 12.22 6.21 -0.31
CA LEU A 277 10.87 5.88 -0.77
C LEU A 277 10.18 7.06 -1.45
N MET A 278 10.27 8.27 -0.89
CA MET A 278 9.68 9.46 -1.51
C MET A 278 10.25 9.73 -2.90
N ASP A 279 11.57 9.58 -3.09
CA ASP A 279 12.22 9.71 -4.39
C ASP A 279 11.70 8.67 -5.40
N LEU A 280 11.46 7.43 -4.95
CA LEU A 280 10.82 6.42 -5.78
C LEU A 280 9.39 6.83 -6.16
N ILE A 281 8.59 7.32 -5.22
CA ILE A 281 7.22 7.81 -5.49
C ILE A 281 7.25 8.92 -6.54
N VAL A 282 8.14 9.90 -6.40
CA VAL A 282 8.30 11.00 -7.37
C VAL A 282 8.64 10.45 -8.76
N ARG A 283 9.58 9.49 -8.87
CA ARG A 283 9.93 8.87 -10.16
C ARG A 283 8.75 8.15 -10.80
N VAL A 284 8.00 7.38 -10.00
CA VAL A 284 6.83 6.61 -10.44
C VAL A 284 5.68 7.54 -10.89
N CYS A 285 5.51 8.67 -10.21
CA CYS A 285 4.54 9.70 -10.60
C CYS A 285 4.95 10.43 -11.88
N LYS A 286 6.25 10.74 -12.05
CA LYS A 286 6.80 11.38 -13.25
C LYS A 286 6.76 10.48 -14.49
N SER A 287 6.87 9.16 -14.33
CA SER A 287 6.76 8.23 -15.47
C SER A 287 5.32 8.13 -16.00
N ARG A 288 4.31 8.46 -15.18
CA ARG A 288 2.89 8.51 -15.55
C ARG A 288 2.46 9.94 -15.91
N ASN A 289 3.11 10.51 -16.92
CA ASN A 289 2.96 11.93 -17.28
C ASN A 289 1.82 12.25 -18.26
N VAL A 290 1.12 11.24 -18.80
CA VAL A 290 0.04 11.45 -19.79
C VAL A 290 -1.14 12.19 -19.18
N TRP A 291 -1.43 11.92 -17.91
CA TRP A 291 -2.49 12.57 -17.16
C TRP A 291 -1.88 13.49 -16.13
N THR A 292 -2.56 14.61 -15.84
CA THR A 292 -2.09 15.60 -14.85
C THR A 292 -1.97 15.05 -13.43
N ILE A 293 -2.59 13.90 -13.12
CA ILE A 293 -2.54 13.25 -11.79
C ILE A 293 -1.10 12.94 -11.38
N GLY A 294 -0.32 12.27 -12.24
CA GLY A 294 1.06 11.87 -11.92
C GLY A 294 1.95 13.08 -11.60
N PRO A 295 2.13 14.04 -12.53
CA PRO A 295 2.95 15.23 -12.32
C PRO A 295 2.49 16.09 -11.12
N SER A 296 1.16 16.22 -10.90
CA SER A 296 0.64 16.97 -9.76
C SER A 296 1.02 16.32 -8.43
N MET A 297 0.88 14.98 -8.32
CA MET A 297 1.26 14.28 -7.10
C MET A 297 2.78 14.27 -6.89
N ALA A 298 3.58 14.21 -7.97
CA ALA A 298 5.03 14.36 -7.86
C ALA A 298 5.40 15.72 -7.26
N THR A 299 4.78 16.80 -7.74
CA THR A 299 5.03 18.17 -7.25
C THR A 299 4.74 18.28 -5.75
N ILE A 300 3.61 17.71 -5.29
CA ILE A 300 3.26 17.71 -3.86
C ILE A 300 4.29 16.96 -3.02
N VAL A 301 4.76 15.79 -3.48
CA VAL A 301 5.79 15.03 -2.77
C VAL A 301 7.12 15.78 -2.75
N GLU A 302 7.49 16.47 -3.83
CA GLU A 302 8.68 17.32 -3.88
C GLU A 302 8.60 18.52 -2.93
N GLU A 303 7.44 19.18 -2.83
CA GLU A 303 7.19 20.24 -1.85
C GLU A 303 7.38 19.73 -0.42
N ILE A 304 6.88 18.52 -0.14
CA ILE A 304 7.05 17.86 1.16
C ILE A 304 8.53 17.59 1.45
N ILE A 305 9.26 17.00 0.51
CA ILE A 305 10.71 16.74 0.66
C ILE A 305 11.45 18.06 0.95
N ALA A 306 11.15 19.11 0.19
CA ALA A 306 11.75 20.43 0.37
C ALA A 306 11.46 21.00 1.77
N THR A 307 10.21 20.94 2.24
CA THR A 307 9.84 21.42 3.58
C THR A 307 10.56 20.64 4.70
N ASN A 308 10.65 19.32 4.60
CA ASN A 308 11.37 18.50 5.59
C ASN A 308 12.87 18.79 5.61
N SER A 309 13.49 19.08 4.45
CA SER A 309 14.90 19.45 4.39
C SER A 309 15.17 20.82 5.06
N SER A 310 14.23 21.76 4.95
CA SER A 310 14.34 23.09 5.57
C SER A 310 14.11 23.10 7.09
N SER A 311 13.43 22.09 7.65
CA SER A 311 13.26 21.96 9.10
C SER A 311 14.46 21.35 9.84
N HIS A 312 15.43 20.81 9.10
CA HIS A 312 16.65 20.20 9.64
C HIS A 312 17.92 21.04 9.42
N SER A 313 17.79 22.23 8.83
CA SER A 313 18.84 23.27 8.69
C SER A 313 18.68 24.37 9.72
#